data_AF-A0A7Y0QQ16-F1
#
_entry.id   AF-A0A7Y0QQ16-F1
#
_cell.length_a   1.000
_cell.length_b   1.000
_cell.length_c   1.000
_cell.angle_alpha   90.00
_cell.angle_beta   90.00
_cell.angle_gamma   90.00
#
_symmetry.space_group_name_H-M   'P 1'
#
loop_
_entity.id
_entity.type
_entity.pdbx_description
1 polymer ?
#
loop_
_entity_poly.entity_id
_entity_poly.type
_entity_poly.pdbx_seq_one_letter_code
_entity_poly.pdbx_strand_id
1 'polypeptide(L)'
;MGTDEPATAQQSGSESPPSPSRRTLFRRAAPIIAVGLGSGALGAGAANAAARPGSPLPGSLALPSDEDIARLIADPESATHRALANLHNPSQPAGGQVFQSAEDVAGAAAGNGRTDPRKSGADVVLLLGQSNMQGSGLPYDPAIDIRLEGIDQFAGSGPHTGTVIPAADALFHVTQNLRDGAPTIGPGMEFARQLWLNQAADRKVLLVPAALGGTSITGNADYSWDPYNTTASVNLARRGLDACVRALALNPSHRLVAILWHQGESDALPKVGQDWYRRKLLQVIDLYRAELGPVPFLIGGMVPEWIAADKKIRGPIDAVHRSIPSHRPQTAFVEGPAGANGANDGIHFNSAGARELGLRYYRTFAGMAAS
;
A
#
# COMPACT_ATOMS: atom_id res chain seq x y z
N MET A 1 -9.50 -45.23 74.05
CA MET A 1 -10.64 -45.67 73.21
C MET A 1 -10.45 -45.03 71.84
N GLY A 2 -10.29 -45.89 70.81
CA GLY A 2 -10.29 -45.61 69.35
C GLY A 2 -9.08 -44.83 68.80
N THR A 3 -8.08 -45.41 68.10
CA THR A 3 -8.03 -45.97 66.71
C THR A 3 -8.31 -44.89 65.66
N ASP A 4 -7.57 -44.63 64.57
CA ASP A 4 -6.54 -45.35 63.80
C ASP A 4 -5.67 -44.36 62.97
N GLU A 5 -4.50 -44.87 62.56
CA GLU A 5 -3.49 -44.42 61.57
C GLU A 5 -4.03 -44.24 60.11
N PRO A 6 -3.20 -44.04 59.04
CA PRO A 6 -2.16 -43.03 58.72
C PRO A 6 -2.30 -42.52 57.25
N ALA A 7 -1.43 -41.65 56.72
CA ALA A 7 -1.08 -41.66 55.28
C ALA A 7 0.13 -40.80 54.90
N THR A 8 1.09 -41.48 54.27
CA THR A 8 2.37 -41.05 53.71
C THR A 8 2.20 -40.31 52.37
N ALA A 9 2.92 -39.21 52.17
CA ALA A 9 2.99 -38.51 50.89
C ALA A 9 4.12 -39.07 50.02
N GLN A 10 3.78 -39.60 48.84
CA GLN A 10 4.71 -40.00 47.78
C GLN A 10 4.81 -38.94 46.69
N GLN A 11 6.04 -38.67 46.25
CA GLN A 11 6.41 -37.93 45.05
C GLN A 11 6.17 -38.76 43.77
N SER A 12 5.63 -38.12 42.74
CA SER A 12 5.86 -38.37 41.30
C SER A 12 5.22 -37.17 40.58
N GLY A 13 5.64 -36.65 39.43
CA GLY A 13 6.60 -36.99 38.41
C GLY A 13 6.27 -36.02 37.26
N SER A 14 7.30 -35.47 36.64
CA SER A 14 7.22 -34.46 35.58
C SER A 14 6.64 -35.01 34.27
N GLU A 15 5.60 -34.37 33.71
CA GLU A 15 5.30 -34.45 32.28
C GLU A 15 4.81 -33.08 31.75
N SER A 16 5.47 -32.60 30.69
CA SER A 16 5.08 -31.40 29.92
C SER A 16 4.07 -31.76 28.83
N PRO A 17 3.10 -30.90 28.49
CA PRO A 17 2.11 -31.23 27.45
C PRO A 17 2.72 -31.13 26.04
N PRO A 18 2.28 -31.98 25.09
CA PRO A 18 2.84 -32.03 23.74
C PRO A 18 2.38 -30.86 22.88
N SER A 19 3.28 -30.38 22.02
CA SER A 19 3.02 -29.38 20.97
C SER A 19 2.22 -29.99 19.81
N PRO A 20 1.16 -29.34 19.29
CA PRO A 20 0.42 -29.86 18.14
C PRO A 20 1.16 -29.61 16.82
N SER A 21 1.19 -30.64 15.97
CA SER A 21 1.93 -30.70 14.71
C SER A 21 1.17 -30.10 13.51
N ARG A 22 1.94 -29.66 12.51
CA ARG A 22 1.51 -29.15 11.21
C ARG A 22 0.75 -30.19 10.40
N ARG A 23 -0.58 -30.17 10.42
CA ARG A 23 -1.47 -30.50 9.29
C ARG A 23 -2.93 -30.37 9.70
N THR A 24 -3.75 -29.95 8.75
CA THR A 24 -5.22 -29.85 8.75
C THR A 24 -5.76 -28.48 9.15
N LEU A 25 -6.03 -27.63 8.14
CA LEU A 25 -7.15 -26.67 8.13
C LEU A 25 -7.32 -26.15 6.68
N PHE A 26 -7.80 -27.01 5.78
CA PHE A 26 -8.46 -26.59 4.55
C PHE A 26 -9.91 -27.06 4.64
N ARG A 27 -10.86 -26.13 4.81
CA ARG A 27 -12.21 -26.20 4.21
C ARG A 27 -13.07 -24.98 4.57
N ARG A 28 -13.64 -24.40 3.51
CA ARG A 28 -14.85 -23.58 3.39
C ARG A 28 -14.77 -22.10 3.77
N ALA A 29 -14.57 -21.25 2.76
CA ALA A 29 -15.15 -19.92 2.71
C ALA A 29 -16.46 -19.99 1.91
N ALA A 30 -17.56 -19.56 2.53
CA ALA A 30 -18.84 -19.29 1.87
C ALA A 30 -18.98 -17.76 1.67
N PRO A 31 -19.73 -17.29 0.67
CA PRO A 31 -19.83 -15.86 0.36
C PRO A 31 -20.66 -15.13 1.43
N ILE A 32 -20.19 -13.98 1.91
CA ILE A 32 -20.91 -13.11 2.84
C ILE A 32 -21.79 -12.15 2.02
N ILE A 33 -23.10 -12.25 2.26
CA ILE A 33 -24.13 -11.32 1.80
C ILE A 33 -24.06 -10.06 2.66
N ALA A 34 -23.97 -8.89 2.02
CA ALA A 34 -24.03 -7.60 2.69
C ALA A 34 -25.44 -7.35 3.26
N VAL A 35 -25.53 -7.16 4.58
CA VAL A 35 -26.74 -6.69 5.25
C VAL A 35 -26.59 -5.20 5.50
N GLY A 36 -27.39 -4.40 4.80
CA GLY A 36 -27.52 -2.97 5.04
C GLY A 36 -28.39 -2.68 6.26
N LEU A 37 -27.95 -1.75 7.11
CA LEU A 37 -28.78 -1.14 8.14
C LEU A 37 -29.65 -0.05 7.51
N GLY A 38 -30.96 -0.19 7.70
CA GLY A 38 -31.97 0.69 7.14
C GLY A 38 -32.25 1.94 7.95
N SER A 39 -32.82 2.94 7.27
CA SER A 39 -33.81 3.87 7.81
C SER A 39 -34.89 4.06 6.73
N GLY A 40 -36.15 3.89 7.12
CA GLY A 40 -37.34 3.83 6.24
C GLY A 40 -37.71 5.17 5.59
N ALA A 41 -38.71 5.30 4.73
CA ALA A 41 -39.65 4.35 4.14
C ALA A 41 -40.34 5.01 2.92
N LEU A 42 -40.96 4.15 2.10
CA LEU A 42 -42.04 4.36 1.11
C LEU A 42 -41.68 4.70 -0.36
N GLY A 43 -42.13 3.80 -1.25
CA GLY A 43 -42.71 4.19 -2.54
C GLY A 43 -42.19 3.50 -3.82
N ALA A 44 -42.71 2.29 -4.08
CA ALA A 44 -43.04 1.71 -5.40
C ALA A 44 -41.98 1.61 -6.53
N GLY A 45 -41.84 0.38 -7.07
CA GLY A 45 -41.35 0.15 -8.43
C GLY A 45 -40.32 -0.97 -8.56
N ALA A 46 -40.74 -2.22 -8.45
CA ALA A 46 -39.95 -3.35 -8.91
C ALA A 46 -39.88 -3.33 -10.45
N ALA A 47 -38.67 -3.18 -10.99
CA ALA A 47 -38.39 -3.50 -12.38
C ALA A 47 -37.01 -4.18 -12.47
N ASN A 48 -37.06 -5.48 -12.77
CA ASN A 48 -35.93 -6.25 -13.29
C ASN A 48 -35.33 -5.50 -14.48
N ALA A 49 -34.09 -5.02 -14.35
CA ALA A 49 -33.29 -4.57 -15.49
C ALA A 49 -32.20 -5.61 -15.74
N ALA A 50 -32.48 -6.47 -16.73
CA ALA A 50 -31.53 -7.36 -17.36
C ALA A 50 -30.24 -6.62 -17.74
N ALA A 51 -29.11 -7.29 -17.54
CA ALA A 51 -27.81 -6.86 -18.03
C ALA A 51 -27.91 -6.49 -19.52
N ARG A 52 -27.61 -5.23 -19.85
CA ARG A 52 -27.38 -4.82 -21.23
C ARG A 52 -25.94 -5.21 -21.61
N PRO A 53 -25.73 -5.96 -22.72
CA PRO A 53 -24.40 -6.16 -23.27
C PRO A 53 -23.99 -4.87 -23.99
N GLY A 54 -22.81 -4.32 -23.65
CA GLY A 54 -22.23 -3.21 -24.43
C GLY A 54 -21.53 -2.08 -23.67
N SER A 55 -21.28 -2.19 -22.36
CA SER A 55 -20.32 -1.26 -21.72
C SER A 55 -18.89 -1.73 -22.04
N PRO A 56 -18.01 -0.89 -22.63
CA PRO A 56 -16.63 -1.28 -22.85
C PRO A 56 -15.92 -1.50 -21.52
N LEU A 57 -15.14 -2.56 -21.45
CA LEU A 57 -14.29 -2.92 -20.32
C LEU A 57 -13.38 -1.74 -19.92
N PRO A 58 -13.13 -1.47 -18.62
CA PRO A 58 -11.96 -0.70 -18.20
C PRO A 58 -10.71 -1.60 -18.35
N GLY A 59 -10.36 -1.91 -19.60
CA GLY A 59 -9.31 -2.85 -19.98
C GLY A 59 -8.67 -2.56 -21.33
N SER A 60 -9.01 -1.43 -21.96
CA SER A 60 -8.45 -1.00 -23.25
C SER A 60 -8.23 0.52 -23.26
N LEU A 61 -7.51 1.04 -22.27
CA LEU A 61 -6.84 2.33 -22.47
C LEU A 61 -5.51 2.00 -23.14
N ALA A 62 -5.36 2.46 -24.38
CA ALA A 62 -4.15 2.27 -25.18
C ALA A 62 -2.91 2.78 -24.42
N LEU A 63 -1.75 2.21 -24.72
CA LEU A 63 -0.48 2.77 -24.26
C LEU A 63 -0.43 4.25 -24.67
N PRO A 64 0.07 5.16 -23.80
CA PRO A 64 0.19 6.57 -24.14
C PRO A 64 0.95 6.72 -25.45
N SER A 65 0.39 7.54 -26.35
CA SER A 65 1.04 7.86 -27.61
C SER A 65 2.32 8.67 -27.37
N ASP A 66 3.20 8.74 -28.37
CA ASP A 66 4.38 9.61 -28.31
C ASP A 66 4.00 11.09 -28.04
N GLU A 67 2.78 11.50 -28.40
CA GLU A 67 2.23 12.84 -28.11
C GLU A 67 1.80 12.98 -26.64
N ASP A 68 1.25 11.93 -26.03
CA ASP A 68 0.92 11.91 -24.59
C ASP A 68 2.21 11.94 -23.75
N ILE A 69 3.23 11.23 -24.20
CA ILE A 69 4.59 11.29 -23.63
C ILE A 69 5.19 12.69 -23.81
N ALA A 70 5.00 13.33 -24.96
CA ALA A 70 5.49 14.70 -25.21
C ALA A 70 4.78 15.76 -24.34
N ARG A 71 3.50 15.57 -23.99
CA ARG A 71 2.79 16.45 -23.04
C ARG A 71 3.25 16.24 -21.60
N LEU A 72 3.59 14.99 -21.24
CA LEU A 72 4.31 14.66 -20.01
C LEU A 72 5.68 15.33 -19.94
N ILE A 73 6.26 15.68 -21.10
CA ILE A 73 7.53 16.41 -21.27
C ILE A 73 7.35 17.95 -21.14
N ALA A 74 6.12 18.47 -21.11
CA ALA A 74 5.87 19.92 -21.14
C ALA A 74 5.48 20.54 -19.79
N ASP A 75 5.27 19.75 -18.73
CA ASP A 75 4.94 20.26 -17.39
C ASP A 75 6.20 20.31 -16.48
N PRO A 76 6.78 21.50 -16.25
CA PRO A 76 8.01 21.66 -15.48
C PRO A 76 7.89 21.31 -13.99
N GLU A 77 6.67 21.19 -13.45
CA GLU A 77 6.43 20.94 -12.02
C GLU A 77 6.42 19.43 -11.68
N SER A 78 6.09 18.56 -12.63
CA SER A 78 5.97 17.11 -12.40
C SER A 78 7.31 16.45 -12.10
N ALA A 79 7.42 15.75 -10.97
CA ALA A 79 8.62 14.99 -10.63
C ALA A 79 8.88 13.82 -11.60
N THR A 80 7.81 13.27 -12.17
CA THR A 80 7.83 12.23 -13.20
C THR A 80 8.34 12.79 -14.53
N HIS A 81 7.99 14.04 -14.85
CA HIS A 81 8.57 14.77 -15.98
C HIS A 81 10.10 14.89 -15.86
N ARG A 82 10.60 15.43 -14.74
CA ARG A 82 12.05 15.58 -14.50
C ARG A 82 12.81 14.25 -14.56
N ALA A 83 12.21 13.18 -14.03
CA ALA A 83 12.83 11.85 -14.03
C ALA A 83 12.85 11.21 -15.44
N LEU A 84 11.78 11.37 -16.23
CA LEU A 84 11.70 10.84 -17.60
C LEU A 84 12.55 11.65 -18.60
N ALA A 85 12.63 12.98 -18.43
CA ALA A 85 13.48 13.85 -19.24
C ALA A 85 14.97 13.50 -19.10
N ASN A 86 15.43 13.15 -17.89
CA ASN A 86 16.80 12.72 -17.65
C ASN A 86 17.14 11.35 -18.29
N LEU A 87 16.15 10.47 -18.47
CA LEU A 87 16.31 9.18 -19.13
C LEU A 87 16.32 9.29 -20.66
N HIS A 88 15.56 10.22 -21.24
CA HIS A 88 15.51 10.44 -22.70
C HIS A 88 16.67 11.27 -23.25
N ASN A 89 17.43 11.96 -22.39
CA ASN A 89 18.56 12.78 -22.82
C ASN A 89 19.77 12.56 -21.89
N PRO A 90 20.51 11.44 -22.03
CA PRO A 90 21.71 11.17 -21.25
C PRO A 90 22.86 12.04 -21.76
N SER A 91 22.81 13.34 -21.49
CA SER A 91 23.86 14.29 -21.82
C SER A 91 23.94 15.34 -20.73
N GLN A 92 24.74 15.04 -19.71
CA GLN A 92 25.84 15.87 -19.21
C GLN A 92 26.44 15.19 -17.97
N PRO A 93 27.54 14.41 -18.11
CA PRO A 93 28.51 14.30 -17.04
C PRO A 93 29.41 15.55 -17.07
N ALA A 94 29.68 16.11 -15.89
CA ALA A 94 30.78 17.03 -15.70
C ALA A 94 32.11 16.31 -16.02
N GLY A 95 32.89 16.85 -16.97
CA GLY A 95 34.26 16.41 -17.26
C GLY A 95 34.34 15.33 -18.34
N GLY A 96 34.95 15.66 -19.48
CA GLY A 96 34.94 14.81 -20.68
C GLY A 96 36.07 13.80 -20.81
N GLN A 97 35.90 12.87 -21.74
CA GLN A 97 36.79 12.54 -22.86
C GLN A 97 36.09 11.53 -23.80
N VAL A 98 36.49 11.59 -25.07
CA VAL A 98 35.83 11.10 -26.31
C VAL A 98 36.10 9.61 -26.55
N PHE A 99 35.14 8.85 -27.11
CA PHE A 99 35.39 7.79 -28.12
C PHE A 99 34.18 7.55 -29.06
N GLN A 100 34.48 7.23 -30.32
CA GLN A 100 33.58 7.19 -31.49
C GLN A 100 32.91 5.82 -31.76
N SER A 101 31.70 5.92 -32.33
CA SER A 101 30.94 5.09 -33.31
C SER A 101 30.86 3.55 -33.27
N ALA A 102 29.61 3.10 -33.05
CA ALA A 102 28.77 2.12 -33.78
C ALA A 102 29.39 1.00 -34.65
N GLU A 103 29.04 -0.26 -34.38
CA GLU A 103 28.02 -1.07 -35.11
C GLU A 103 27.95 -2.51 -34.56
N ASP A 104 26.84 -3.21 -34.84
CA ASP A 104 26.51 -4.62 -34.60
C ASP A 104 26.07 -5.07 -33.19
N VAL A 105 24.75 -5.26 -33.00
CA VAL A 105 24.08 -6.57 -33.03
C VAL A 105 22.58 -6.37 -32.82
N ALA A 106 21.79 -6.94 -33.74
CA ALA A 106 20.35 -6.97 -33.72
C ALA A 106 19.79 -7.66 -32.45
N GLY A 107 18.97 -6.91 -31.71
CA GLY A 107 18.08 -7.39 -30.66
C GLY A 107 17.18 -6.22 -30.27
N ALA A 108 15.89 -6.30 -30.57
CA ALA A 108 14.94 -5.20 -30.42
C ALA A 108 14.88 -4.71 -28.97
N ALA A 109 15.61 -3.62 -28.70
CA ALA A 109 15.52 -2.83 -27.49
C ALA A 109 14.27 -1.95 -27.60
N ALA A 110 13.30 -2.13 -26.71
CA ALA A 110 12.35 -1.06 -26.41
C ALA A 110 13.16 0.13 -25.87
N GLY A 111 12.77 1.36 -26.23
CA GLY A 111 13.56 2.61 -26.11
C GLY A 111 14.00 3.06 -24.71
N ASN A 112 14.09 2.17 -23.72
CA ASN A 112 14.63 2.40 -22.39
C ASN A 112 15.78 1.44 -22.01
N GLY A 113 16.29 0.62 -22.95
CA GLY A 113 17.41 -0.29 -22.68
C GLY A 113 17.11 -1.43 -21.70
N ARG A 114 15.85 -1.66 -21.32
CA ARG A 114 15.45 -2.76 -20.43
C ARG A 114 15.35 -4.08 -21.20
N THR A 115 16.09 -5.10 -20.76
CA THR A 115 15.87 -6.48 -21.19
C THR A 115 14.54 -7.00 -20.66
N ASP A 116 14.00 -8.06 -21.28
CA ASP A 116 12.74 -8.70 -20.91
C ASP A 116 12.48 -8.74 -19.38
N PRO A 117 11.62 -7.85 -18.83
CA PRO A 117 11.38 -7.74 -17.39
C PRO A 117 10.66 -8.97 -16.81
N ARG A 118 10.30 -9.95 -17.65
CA ARG A 118 9.71 -11.22 -17.24
C ARG A 118 10.74 -12.20 -16.68
N LYS A 119 12.06 -11.95 -16.81
CA LYS A 119 13.10 -12.92 -16.45
C LYS A 119 13.62 -12.85 -15.01
N SER A 120 13.33 -11.78 -14.24
CA SER A 120 13.98 -11.57 -12.94
C SER A 120 13.05 -11.31 -11.74
N GLY A 121 11.73 -11.45 -11.91
CA GLY A 121 10.74 -11.20 -10.84
C GLY A 121 10.48 -9.71 -10.58
N ALA A 122 9.77 -9.42 -9.49
CA ALA A 122 9.29 -8.08 -9.16
C ALA A 122 9.82 -7.60 -7.80
N ASP A 123 10.07 -6.31 -7.72
CA ASP A 123 10.16 -5.59 -6.46
C ASP A 123 8.75 -5.31 -5.96
N VAL A 124 8.39 -5.99 -4.88
CA VAL A 124 7.05 -5.97 -4.29
C VAL A 124 6.98 -4.84 -3.28
N VAL A 125 5.89 -4.07 -3.32
CA VAL A 125 5.63 -2.94 -2.40
C VAL A 125 4.26 -3.11 -1.78
N LEU A 126 4.20 -3.23 -0.46
CA LEU A 126 2.95 -3.39 0.27
C LEU A 126 2.39 -2.02 0.71
N LEU A 127 1.11 -1.77 0.42
CA LEU A 127 0.45 -0.50 0.69
C LEU A 127 -0.66 -0.67 1.75
N LEU A 128 -0.47 -0.10 2.94
CA LEU A 128 -1.33 -0.26 4.11
C LEU A 128 -1.83 1.08 4.65
N GLY A 129 -2.96 1.02 5.37
CA GLY A 129 -3.51 2.16 6.09
C GLY A 129 -4.93 2.50 5.67
N GLN A 130 -5.26 3.79 5.65
CA GLN A 130 -6.62 4.28 5.39
C GLN A 130 -6.75 5.08 4.09
N SER A 131 -7.69 6.03 4.04
CA SER A 131 -8.13 6.73 2.83
C SER A 131 -7.01 7.45 2.09
N ASN A 132 -6.06 8.08 2.78
CA ASN A 132 -4.92 8.74 2.14
C ASN A 132 -3.91 7.75 1.52
N MET A 133 -3.79 6.51 2.02
CA MET A 133 -3.06 5.43 1.30
C MET A 133 -3.90 4.90 0.14
N GLN A 134 -5.19 4.63 0.39
CA GLN A 134 -6.12 4.10 -0.60
C GLN A 134 -6.28 5.03 -1.81
N GLY A 135 -6.10 6.32 -1.57
CA GLY A 135 -6.26 7.40 -2.52
C GLY A 135 -7.60 8.10 -2.34
N SER A 136 -7.55 9.39 -2.03
CA SER A 136 -8.70 10.31 -2.01
C SER A 136 -8.47 11.54 -2.88
N GLY A 137 -7.31 11.61 -3.55
CA GLY A 137 -6.91 12.77 -4.35
C GLY A 137 -7.74 12.89 -5.61
N LEU A 138 -8.16 14.12 -5.91
CA LEU A 138 -8.85 14.52 -7.13
C LEU A 138 -8.27 15.87 -7.62
N PRO A 139 -8.39 16.18 -8.92
CA PRO A 139 -8.90 15.31 -9.98
C PRO A 139 -7.85 14.27 -10.44
N TYR A 140 -8.33 13.17 -11.02
CA TYR A 140 -7.51 12.30 -11.88
C TYR A 140 -7.19 13.05 -13.17
N ASP A 141 -5.94 12.93 -13.62
CA ASP A 141 -5.45 13.52 -14.85
C ASP A 141 -4.88 12.43 -15.75
N PRO A 142 -5.54 12.06 -16.87
CA PRO A 142 -5.04 11.01 -17.76
C PRO A 142 -3.69 11.34 -18.40
N ALA A 143 -3.27 12.62 -18.43
CA ALA A 143 -1.96 13.01 -18.95
C ALA A 143 -0.82 12.76 -17.94
N ILE A 144 -1.13 12.57 -16.65
CA ILE A 144 -0.11 12.39 -15.59
C ILE A 144 -0.25 11.01 -14.95
N ASP A 145 -1.49 10.55 -14.74
CA ASP A 145 -1.83 9.31 -14.06
C ASP A 145 -1.80 8.11 -15.01
N ILE A 146 -0.75 8.05 -15.83
CA ILE A 146 -0.57 7.02 -16.86
C ILE A 146 -0.15 5.69 -16.25
N ARG A 147 -0.54 4.61 -16.92
CA ARG A 147 -0.05 3.26 -16.66
C ARG A 147 1.31 3.08 -17.33
N LEU A 148 2.19 2.29 -16.73
CA LEU A 148 3.48 1.93 -17.31
C LEU A 148 3.61 0.41 -17.38
N GLU A 149 4.13 -0.08 -18.51
CA GLU A 149 4.49 -1.49 -18.63
C GLU A 149 5.59 -1.86 -17.60
N GLY A 150 5.41 -2.98 -16.91
CA GLY A 150 6.31 -3.41 -15.85
C GLY A 150 5.96 -2.89 -14.45
N ILE A 151 4.88 -2.13 -14.31
CA ILE A 151 4.25 -1.83 -13.02
C ILE A 151 2.89 -2.54 -12.95
N ASP A 152 2.82 -3.58 -12.13
CA ASP A 152 1.65 -4.41 -11.93
C ASP A 152 1.11 -4.25 -10.49
N GLN A 153 -0.13 -4.68 -10.24
CA GLN A 153 -0.71 -4.79 -8.90
C GLN A 153 -1.30 -6.18 -8.67
N PHE A 154 -1.17 -6.69 -7.44
CA PHE A 154 -1.90 -7.86 -6.96
C PHE A 154 -3.22 -7.40 -6.35
N ALA A 155 -4.31 -7.49 -7.12
CA ALA A 155 -5.56 -6.83 -6.78
C ALA A 155 -6.17 -7.36 -5.47
N GLY A 156 -6.43 -6.46 -4.52
CA GLY A 156 -7.00 -6.74 -3.20
C GLY A 156 -8.53 -6.74 -3.14
N SER A 157 -9.19 -6.31 -4.23
CA SER A 157 -10.64 -6.23 -4.37
C SER A 157 -11.10 -6.35 -5.83
N GLY A 158 -12.41 -6.28 -6.06
CA GLY A 158 -13.01 -6.30 -7.39
C GLY A 158 -12.99 -7.67 -8.08
N PRO A 159 -13.36 -7.73 -9.37
CA PRO A 159 -13.46 -8.98 -10.12
C PRO A 159 -12.12 -9.70 -10.33
N HIS A 160 -11.00 -9.00 -10.10
CA HIS A 160 -9.64 -9.54 -10.23
C HIS A 160 -8.98 -9.85 -8.88
N THR A 161 -9.76 -9.89 -7.79
CA THR A 161 -9.20 -10.15 -6.44
C THR A 161 -8.31 -11.40 -6.44
N GLY A 162 -7.07 -11.24 -5.98
CA GLY A 162 -6.11 -12.33 -5.88
C GLY A 162 -5.37 -12.67 -7.17
N THR A 163 -5.47 -11.84 -8.22
CA THR A 163 -4.68 -11.97 -9.45
C THR A 163 -3.82 -10.73 -9.70
N VAL A 164 -2.81 -10.89 -10.57
CA VAL A 164 -1.96 -9.78 -11.02
C VAL A 164 -2.60 -9.13 -12.24
N ILE A 165 -2.73 -7.80 -12.20
CA ILE A 165 -3.22 -6.97 -13.30
C ILE A 165 -2.30 -5.75 -13.46
N PRO A 166 -2.28 -5.07 -14.62
CA PRO A 166 -1.56 -3.80 -14.76
C PRO A 166 -1.99 -2.79 -13.69
N ALA A 167 -1.04 -2.08 -13.09
CA ALA A 167 -1.34 -1.08 -12.07
C ALA A 167 -1.89 0.21 -12.68
N ALA A 168 -2.90 0.77 -12.03
CA ALA A 168 -3.50 2.04 -12.39
C ALA A 168 -4.27 2.61 -11.20
N ASP A 169 -4.29 3.93 -11.06
CA ASP A 169 -5.23 4.59 -10.14
C ASP A 169 -6.67 4.41 -10.67
N ALA A 170 -7.66 4.18 -9.82
CA ALA A 170 -7.54 3.91 -8.39
C ALA A 170 -7.10 2.46 -8.16
N LEU A 171 -6.08 2.27 -7.31
CA LEU A 171 -5.56 0.95 -6.98
C LEU A 171 -6.61 0.08 -6.27
N PHE A 172 -6.54 -1.23 -6.51
CA PHE A 172 -7.50 -2.21 -5.98
C PHE A 172 -7.13 -2.59 -4.55
N HIS A 173 -7.26 -1.65 -3.60
CA HIS A 173 -7.06 -1.93 -2.17
C HIS A 173 -8.17 -2.85 -1.61
N VAL A 174 -8.44 -2.85 -0.30
CA VAL A 174 -9.53 -3.68 0.27
C VAL A 174 -10.88 -3.35 -0.36
N THR A 175 -11.04 -2.10 -0.78
CA THR A 175 -12.02 -1.67 -1.78
C THR A 175 -11.33 -0.79 -2.82
N GLN A 176 -11.94 -0.62 -3.99
CA GLN A 176 -11.52 0.41 -4.94
C GLN A 176 -12.23 1.71 -4.59
N ASN A 177 -11.49 2.82 -4.47
CA ASN A 177 -12.08 4.12 -4.20
C ASN A 177 -12.27 4.89 -5.51
N LEU A 178 -13.53 5.19 -5.86
CA LEU A 178 -13.89 6.02 -6.99
C LEU A 178 -14.79 7.14 -6.48
N ARG A 179 -14.63 8.36 -7.00
CA ARG A 179 -15.53 9.47 -6.72
C ARG A 179 -16.28 9.81 -8.00
N ASP A 180 -17.60 9.67 -7.98
CA ASP A 180 -18.47 9.97 -9.13
C ASP A 180 -18.04 9.24 -10.42
N GLY A 181 -17.54 8.01 -10.27
CA GLY A 181 -17.03 7.18 -11.36
C GLY A 181 -15.59 7.49 -11.78
N ALA A 182 -15.00 8.58 -11.29
CA ALA A 182 -13.60 8.93 -11.56
C ALA A 182 -12.64 8.21 -10.58
N PRO A 183 -11.47 7.75 -11.07
CA PRO A 183 -10.37 7.31 -10.21
C PRO A 183 -9.96 8.35 -9.19
N THR A 184 -9.68 7.92 -7.96
CA THR A 184 -8.96 8.74 -6.97
C THR A 184 -7.48 8.40 -6.95
N ILE A 185 -6.67 9.39 -6.59
CA ILE A 185 -5.21 9.27 -6.58
C ILE A 185 -4.71 9.01 -5.17
N GLY A 186 -3.87 7.98 -5.03
CA GLY A 186 -3.07 7.68 -3.84
C GLY A 186 -1.56 7.77 -4.11
N PRO A 187 -0.71 7.57 -3.09
CA PRO A 187 0.74 7.68 -3.24
C PRO A 187 1.38 6.46 -3.93
N GLY A 188 0.66 5.35 -4.04
CA GLY A 188 1.21 4.05 -4.47
C GLY A 188 1.75 4.05 -5.90
N MET A 189 1.00 4.61 -6.85
CA MET A 189 1.43 4.66 -8.26
C MET A 189 2.68 5.52 -8.44
N GLU A 190 2.74 6.69 -7.81
CA GLU A 190 3.91 7.56 -7.94
C GLU A 190 5.16 6.94 -7.29
N PHE A 191 5.03 6.31 -6.11
CA PHE A 191 6.13 5.53 -5.53
C PHE A 191 6.63 4.45 -6.51
N ALA A 192 5.70 3.71 -7.12
CA ALA A 192 6.03 2.63 -8.04
C ALA A 192 6.74 3.13 -9.30
N ARG A 193 6.31 4.27 -9.86
CA ARG A 193 6.99 4.89 -11.01
C ARG A 193 8.44 5.23 -10.67
N GLN A 194 8.65 5.90 -9.55
CA GLN A 194 10.00 6.27 -9.12
C GLN A 194 10.87 5.03 -8.83
N LEU A 195 10.32 4.00 -8.20
CA LEU A 195 11.02 2.73 -8.00
C LEU A 195 11.38 2.06 -9.33
N TRP A 196 10.42 1.95 -10.25
CA TRP A 196 10.61 1.32 -11.55
C TRP A 196 11.71 2.00 -12.36
N LEU A 197 11.77 3.34 -12.34
CA LEU A 197 12.77 4.13 -13.07
C LEU A 197 14.21 3.92 -12.53
N ASN A 198 14.35 3.56 -11.26
CA ASN A 198 15.65 3.54 -10.57
C ASN A 198 16.10 2.15 -10.13
N GLN A 199 15.25 1.13 -10.22
CA GLN A 199 15.61 -0.25 -9.94
C GLN A 199 16.34 -0.89 -11.13
N ALA A 200 16.91 -2.09 -10.89
CA ALA A 200 17.52 -2.88 -11.95
C ALA A 200 16.57 -3.09 -13.15
N ALA A 201 17.11 -2.91 -14.35
CA ALA A 201 16.34 -2.85 -15.60
C ALA A 201 15.54 -4.12 -15.90
N ASP A 202 15.96 -5.25 -15.37
CA ASP A 202 15.38 -6.58 -15.57
C ASP A 202 14.21 -6.90 -14.61
N ARG A 203 13.86 -5.99 -13.69
CA ARG A 203 12.80 -6.20 -12.70
C ARG A 203 11.53 -5.44 -13.01
N LYS A 204 10.41 -6.01 -12.60
CA LYS A 204 9.09 -5.35 -12.50
C LYS A 204 8.90 -4.69 -11.14
N VAL A 205 7.88 -3.85 -11.01
CA VAL A 205 7.31 -3.44 -9.72
C VAL A 205 5.95 -4.12 -9.56
N LEU A 206 5.69 -4.71 -8.39
CA LEU A 206 4.40 -5.29 -8.04
C LEU A 206 3.84 -4.62 -6.79
N LEU A 207 2.80 -3.81 -6.96
CA LEU A 207 2.07 -3.22 -5.84
C LEU A 207 1.14 -4.24 -5.19
N VAL A 208 1.09 -4.27 -3.85
CA VAL A 208 0.11 -5.04 -3.07
C VAL A 208 -0.77 -4.05 -2.31
N PRO A 209 -1.86 -3.56 -2.94
CA PRO A 209 -2.78 -2.63 -2.32
C PRO A 209 -3.67 -3.30 -1.25
N ALA A 210 -3.58 -2.84 0.00
CA ALA A 210 -4.29 -3.44 1.14
C ALA A 210 -4.80 -2.41 2.18
N ALA A 211 -5.05 -1.16 1.77
CA ALA A 211 -5.60 -0.11 2.62
C ALA A 211 -7.14 -0.12 2.63
N LEU A 212 -7.75 0.51 3.64
CA LEU A 212 -9.20 0.68 3.73
C LEU A 212 -9.55 2.01 4.40
N GLY A 213 -10.23 2.89 3.65
CA GLY A 213 -10.71 4.18 4.14
C GLY A 213 -11.57 4.09 5.40
N GLY A 214 -11.47 5.11 6.26
CA GLY A 214 -12.24 5.21 7.49
C GLY A 214 -11.83 4.23 8.59
N THR A 215 -10.68 3.56 8.46
CA THR A 215 -10.21 2.61 9.47
C THR A 215 -9.30 3.24 10.51
N SER A 216 -9.52 2.87 11.77
CA SER A 216 -8.68 3.20 12.92
C SER A 216 -7.83 2.01 13.35
N ILE A 217 -6.66 2.23 13.97
CA ILE A 217 -5.88 1.15 14.59
C ILE A 217 -6.61 0.54 15.79
N THR A 218 -7.47 1.34 16.43
CA THR A 218 -8.44 0.91 17.46
C THR A 218 -9.37 -0.20 16.96
N GLY A 219 -9.77 -0.14 15.69
CA GLY A 219 -10.68 -1.12 15.11
C GLY A 219 -12.09 -1.04 15.68
N ASN A 220 -12.92 -2.00 15.28
CA ASN A 220 -14.27 -2.24 15.77
C ASN A 220 -14.63 -3.73 15.52
N ALA A 221 -15.92 -4.08 15.58
CA ALA A 221 -16.37 -5.45 15.33
C ALA A 221 -16.20 -5.90 13.86
N ASP A 222 -16.15 -4.97 12.92
CA ASP A 222 -16.04 -5.26 11.48
C ASP A 222 -14.59 -5.41 11.05
N TYR A 223 -13.70 -4.58 11.59
CA TYR A 223 -12.29 -4.58 11.22
C TYR A 223 -11.34 -4.33 12.40
N SER A 224 -10.09 -4.78 12.25
CA SER A 224 -9.00 -4.42 13.17
C SER A 224 -7.66 -4.35 12.45
N TRP A 225 -6.79 -3.42 12.85
CA TRP A 225 -5.37 -3.44 12.50
C TRP A 225 -4.50 -4.06 13.59
N ASP A 226 -5.04 -4.34 14.78
CA ASP A 226 -4.30 -5.05 15.84
C ASP A 226 -4.09 -6.53 15.45
N PRO A 227 -2.84 -6.99 15.26
CA PRO A 227 -2.51 -8.38 14.89
C PRO A 227 -3.04 -9.44 15.87
N TYR A 228 -3.28 -9.05 17.12
CA TYR A 228 -3.73 -9.94 18.20
C TYR A 228 -5.25 -9.94 18.38
N ASN A 229 -5.98 -9.06 17.67
CA ASN A 229 -7.43 -9.07 17.69
C ASN A 229 -7.96 -10.25 16.85
N THR A 230 -8.67 -11.15 17.52
CA THR A 230 -9.32 -12.34 16.95
C THR A 230 -10.85 -12.23 16.92
N THR A 231 -11.42 -11.11 17.36
CA THR A 231 -12.87 -10.90 17.48
C THR A 231 -13.46 -10.07 16.36
N ALA A 232 -12.66 -9.21 15.71
CA ALA A 232 -13.09 -8.46 14.54
C ALA A 232 -13.34 -9.40 13.35
N SER A 233 -14.38 -9.11 12.56
CA SER A 233 -14.76 -9.90 11.38
C SER A 233 -13.63 -9.98 10.35
N VAL A 234 -12.86 -8.90 10.20
CA VAL A 234 -11.67 -8.86 9.34
C VAL A 234 -10.48 -8.25 10.07
N ASN A 235 -9.39 -9.01 10.20
CA ASN A 235 -8.11 -8.44 10.64
C ASN A 235 -7.34 -7.92 9.42
N LEU A 236 -7.29 -6.60 9.24
CA LEU A 236 -6.68 -5.91 8.10
C LEU A 236 -5.15 -6.05 8.08
N ALA A 237 -4.50 -6.10 9.25
CA ALA A 237 -3.06 -6.35 9.32
C ALA A 237 -2.73 -7.76 8.81
N ARG A 238 -3.49 -8.78 9.21
CA ARG A 238 -3.32 -10.15 8.69
C ARG A 238 -3.73 -10.27 7.23
N ARG A 239 -4.80 -9.60 6.80
CA ARG A 239 -5.23 -9.58 5.39
C ARG A 239 -4.13 -9.02 4.47
N GLY A 240 -3.49 -7.91 4.87
CA GLY A 240 -2.38 -7.31 4.14
C GLY A 240 -1.16 -8.22 4.06
N LEU A 241 -0.79 -8.85 5.19
CA LEU A 241 0.25 -9.87 5.25
C LEU A 241 -0.02 -11.04 4.30
N ASP A 242 -1.22 -11.63 4.37
CA ASP A 242 -1.62 -12.76 3.53
C ASP A 242 -1.56 -12.39 2.04
N ALA A 243 -1.99 -11.18 1.67
CA ALA A 243 -1.91 -10.70 0.30
C ALA A 243 -0.45 -10.56 -0.16
N CYS A 244 0.43 -10.05 0.70
CA CYS A 244 1.86 -9.92 0.41
C CYS A 244 2.53 -11.28 0.24
N VAL A 245 2.27 -12.24 1.14
CA VAL A 245 2.81 -13.61 1.04
C VAL A 245 2.36 -14.28 -0.25
N ARG A 246 1.07 -14.15 -0.62
CA ARG A 246 0.58 -14.68 -1.91
C ARG A 246 1.27 -14.03 -3.10
N ALA A 247 1.44 -12.70 -3.09
CA ALA A 247 2.11 -11.97 -4.17
C ALA A 247 3.58 -12.41 -4.32
N LEU A 248 4.30 -12.63 -3.22
CA LEU A 248 5.67 -13.15 -3.22
C LEU A 248 5.73 -14.59 -3.76
N ALA A 249 4.75 -15.44 -3.42
CA ALA A 249 4.71 -16.83 -3.86
C ALA A 249 4.45 -17.01 -5.37
N LEU A 250 4.03 -15.97 -6.09
CA LEU A 250 3.78 -16.03 -7.54
C LEU A 250 5.05 -16.28 -8.35
N ASN A 251 6.21 -15.87 -7.84
CA ASN A 251 7.51 -16.09 -8.49
C ASN A 251 8.62 -16.06 -7.43
N PRO A 252 9.50 -17.07 -7.37
CA PRO A 252 10.55 -17.14 -6.36
C PRO A 252 11.58 -15.99 -6.40
N SER A 253 11.64 -15.24 -7.50
CA SER A 253 12.50 -14.05 -7.65
C SER A 253 11.82 -12.75 -7.20
N HIS A 254 10.56 -12.81 -6.76
CA HIS A 254 9.90 -11.70 -6.09
C HIS A 254 10.57 -11.41 -4.75
N ARG A 255 10.73 -10.13 -4.42
CA ARG A 255 11.22 -9.71 -3.11
C ARG A 255 10.43 -8.51 -2.63
N LEU A 256 10.07 -8.50 -1.35
CA LEU A 256 9.46 -7.35 -0.72
C LEU A 256 10.54 -6.31 -0.44
N VAL A 257 10.39 -5.11 -1.01
CA VAL A 257 11.39 -4.03 -0.85
C VAL A 257 10.92 -2.93 0.09
N ALA A 258 9.61 -2.69 0.21
CA ALA A 258 9.08 -1.65 1.07
C ALA A 258 7.65 -1.96 1.54
N ILE A 259 7.34 -1.50 2.76
CA ILE A 259 5.98 -1.42 3.29
C ILE A 259 5.66 0.06 3.52
N LEU A 260 4.61 0.56 2.89
CA LEU A 260 4.13 1.92 3.08
C LEU A 260 2.89 1.89 3.98
N TRP A 261 2.91 2.67 5.05
CA TRP A 261 1.81 2.83 5.99
C TRP A 261 1.35 4.29 6.02
N HIS A 262 0.06 4.53 5.80
CA HIS A 262 -0.53 5.86 5.97
C HIS A 262 -1.88 5.77 6.68
N GLN A 263 -1.86 6.07 7.99
CA GLN A 263 -3.03 5.99 8.85
C GLN A 263 -2.80 6.79 10.12
N GLY A 264 -3.88 7.30 10.72
CA GLY A 264 -3.89 7.85 12.07
C GLY A 264 -5.04 8.81 12.31
N GLU A 265 -5.64 9.33 11.24
CA GLU A 265 -6.66 10.36 11.29
C GLU A 265 -7.90 9.87 12.07
N SER A 266 -8.28 8.60 11.87
CA SER A 266 -9.44 7.99 12.54
C SER A 266 -9.19 7.68 14.03
N ASP A 267 -7.94 7.66 14.49
CA ASP A 267 -7.59 7.51 15.91
C ASP A 267 -7.39 8.86 16.60
N ALA A 268 -6.96 9.88 15.85
CA ALA A 268 -6.80 11.24 16.35
C ALA A 268 -8.14 11.86 16.78
N LEU A 269 -9.19 11.73 15.95
CA LEU A 269 -10.51 12.34 16.23
C LEU A 269 -11.14 11.89 17.57
N PRO A 270 -11.19 10.58 17.91
CA PRO A 270 -11.66 10.12 19.22
C PRO A 270 -10.63 10.30 20.36
N LYS A 271 -9.49 10.95 20.10
CA LYS A 271 -8.44 11.23 21.09
C LYS A 271 -7.82 9.98 21.70
N VAL A 272 -7.54 8.99 20.85
CA VAL A 272 -6.85 7.76 21.27
C VAL A 272 -5.53 8.11 21.95
N GLY A 273 -5.23 7.43 23.06
CA GLY A 273 -4.02 7.67 23.83
C GLY A 273 -2.75 7.40 23.03
N GLN A 274 -1.81 8.35 23.09
CA GLN A 274 -0.55 8.32 22.33
C GLN A 274 0.24 7.01 22.52
N ASP A 275 0.43 6.58 23.77
CA ASP A 275 1.20 5.37 24.09
C ASP A 275 0.47 4.09 23.65
N TRP A 276 -0.86 4.12 23.67
CA TRP A 276 -1.65 3.00 23.19
C TRP A 276 -1.52 2.87 21.67
N TYR A 277 -1.67 3.98 20.92
CA TYR A 277 -1.51 3.99 19.47
C TYR A 277 -0.10 3.57 19.05
N ARG A 278 0.94 4.12 19.70
CA ARG A 278 2.35 3.73 19.50
C ARG A 278 2.54 2.23 19.65
N ARG A 279 2.04 1.65 20.75
CA ARG A 279 2.16 0.22 21.00
C ARG A 279 1.49 -0.61 19.91
N LYS A 280 0.30 -0.22 19.45
CA LYS A 280 -0.39 -0.92 18.36
C LYS A 280 0.33 -0.81 17.03
N LEU A 281 0.84 0.36 16.68
CA LEU A 281 1.62 0.52 15.45
C LEU A 281 2.91 -0.30 15.48
N LEU A 282 3.60 -0.36 16.63
CA LEU A 282 4.75 -1.24 16.83
C LEU A 282 4.38 -2.72 16.68
N GLN A 283 3.23 -3.16 17.19
CA GLN A 283 2.74 -4.53 17.01
C GLN A 283 2.48 -4.87 15.54
N VAL A 284 1.93 -3.93 14.76
CA VAL A 284 1.78 -4.09 13.30
C VAL A 284 3.14 -4.26 12.64
N ILE A 285 4.09 -3.39 12.94
CA ILE A 285 5.47 -3.47 12.39
C ILE A 285 6.11 -4.81 12.75
N ASP A 286 6.00 -5.23 14.01
CA ASP A 286 6.61 -6.45 14.52
C ASP A 286 5.96 -7.71 13.89
N LEU A 287 4.66 -7.71 13.58
CA LEU A 287 3.99 -8.77 12.80
C LEU A 287 4.66 -8.95 11.45
N TYR A 288 4.79 -7.88 10.66
CA TYR A 288 5.35 -7.98 9.32
C TYR A 288 6.83 -8.39 9.35
N ARG A 289 7.58 -7.96 10.36
CA ARG A 289 8.99 -8.36 10.51
C ARG A 289 9.18 -9.81 10.85
N ALA A 290 8.33 -10.34 11.73
CA ALA A 290 8.38 -11.75 12.11
C ALA A 290 8.16 -12.67 10.89
N GLU A 291 7.31 -12.26 9.95
CA GLU A 291 6.87 -13.09 8.83
C GLU A 291 7.63 -12.82 7.53
N LEU A 292 8.04 -11.58 7.28
CA LEU A 292 8.63 -11.14 6.00
C LEU A 292 10.08 -10.63 6.14
N GLY A 293 10.63 -10.64 7.36
CA GLY A 293 11.94 -10.09 7.65
C GLY A 293 11.94 -8.55 7.78
N PRO A 294 13.10 -7.94 8.05
CA PRO A 294 13.18 -6.56 8.46
C PRO A 294 13.25 -5.62 7.24
N VAL A 295 12.14 -5.55 6.50
CA VAL A 295 11.97 -4.67 5.33
C VAL A 295 11.77 -3.21 5.77
N PRO A 296 12.26 -2.20 5.02
CA PRO A 296 11.91 -0.80 5.22
C PRO A 296 10.40 -0.58 5.39
N PHE A 297 10.02 -0.02 6.54
CA PHE A 297 8.63 0.32 6.87
C PHE A 297 8.49 1.84 6.98
N LEU A 298 7.82 2.45 6.01
CA LEU A 298 7.69 3.91 5.90
C LEU A 298 6.33 4.37 6.40
N ILE A 299 6.32 5.35 7.31
CA ILE A 299 5.12 5.91 7.93
C ILE A 299 4.89 7.30 7.38
N GLY A 300 3.79 7.50 6.66
CA GLY A 300 3.43 8.80 6.10
C GLY A 300 2.76 9.69 7.13
N GLY A 301 3.19 10.94 7.18
CA GLY A 301 2.55 11.99 7.96
C GLY A 301 1.21 12.38 7.36
N MET A 302 0.24 12.61 8.25
CA MET A 302 -1.08 13.14 7.89
C MET A 302 -0.92 14.56 7.30
N VAL A 303 -2.00 15.08 6.71
CA VAL A 303 -2.04 16.44 6.15
C VAL A 303 -1.57 17.47 7.21
N PRO A 304 -0.49 18.25 6.95
CA PRO A 304 0.04 19.20 7.92
C PRO A 304 -0.97 20.25 8.38
N GLU A 305 -1.78 20.78 7.46
CA GLU A 305 -2.81 21.78 7.72
C GLU A 305 -3.93 21.22 8.60
N TRP A 306 -4.27 19.94 8.38
CA TRP A 306 -5.22 19.24 9.22
C TRP A 306 -4.68 19.14 10.64
N ILE A 307 -3.43 18.71 10.83
CA ILE A 307 -2.83 18.65 12.16
C ILE A 307 -2.81 20.04 12.81
N ALA A 308 -2.40 21.07 12.07
CA ALA A 308 -2.28 22.43 12.58
C ALA A 308 -3.62 23.04 13.02
N ALA A 309 -4.71 22.74 12.30
CA ALA A 309 -6.05 23.23 12.62
C ALA A 309 -6.58 22.74 13.97
N ASP A 310 -6.10 21.60 14.49
CA ASP A 310 -6.36 21.18 15.88
C ASP A 310 -5.20 20.36 16.44
N LYS A 311 -4.08 21.04 16.72
CA LYS A 311 -2.84 20.41 17.21
C LYS A 311 -3.03 19.65 18.53
N LYS A 312 -3.99 20.06 19.36
CA LYS A 312 -4.27 19.39 20.64
C LYS A 312 -4.86 18.00 20.42
N ILE A 313 -5.72 17.85 19.42
CA ILE A 313 -6.38 16.57 19.11
C ILE A 313 -5.54 15.72 18.14
N ARG A 314 -4.92 16.34 17.15
CA ARG A 314 -4.29 15.64 16.01
C ARG A 314 -2.78 15.46 16.18
N GLY A 315 -2.15 16.40 16.89
CA GLY A 315 -0.70 16.39 17.17
C GLY A 315 -0.20 15.16 17.94
N PRO A 316 -0.94 14.55 18.89
CA PRO A 316 -0.46 13.36 19.58
C PRO A 316 -0.17 12.17 18.65
N ILE A 317 -1.03 11.92 17.65
CA ILE A 317 -0.85 10.82 16.69
C ILE A 317 0.32 11.12 15.73
N ASP A 318 0.43 12.36 15.24
CA ASP A 318 1.59 12.80 14.44
C ASP A 318 2.91 12.64 15.23
N ALA A 319 2.91 12.99 16.52
CA ALA A 319 4.07 12.79 17.40
C ALA A 319 4.43 11.30 17.56
N VAL A 320 3.45 10.38 17.54
CA VAL A 320 3.76 8.94 17.48
C VAL A 320 4.47 8.63 16.18
N HIS A 321 3.90 8.98 15.02
CA HIS A 321 4.47 8.65 13.72
C HIS A 321 5.93 9.09 13.60
N ARG A 322 6.22 10.33 13.99
CA ARG A 322 7.58 10.92 13.99
C ARG A 322 8.56 10.18 14.91
N SER A 323 8.06 9.55 15.97
CA SER A 323 8.89 8.89 16.98
C SER A 323 9.16 7.40 16.70
N ILE A 324 8.43 6.75 15.79
CA ILE A 324 8.64 5.33 15.49
C ILE A 324 10.09 5.00 15.06
N PRO A 325 10.78 5.83 14.25
CA PRO A 325 12.19 5.59 13.90
C PRO A 325 13.15 5.43 15.08
N SER A 326 12.89 6.09 16.22
CA SER A 326 13.71 5.91 17.43
C SER A 326 13.38 4.63 18.21
N HIS A 327 12.28 3.96 17.88
CA HIS A 327 11.79 2.76 18.58
C HIS A 327 12.04 1.48 17.78
N ARG A 328 12.13 1.60 16.45
CA ARG A 328 12.33 0.48 15.53
C ARG A 328 13.29 0.89 14.40
N PRO A 329 14.49 0.28 14.33
CA PRO A 329 15.37 0.42 13.17
C PRO A 329 14.66 0.01 11.87
N GLN A 330 15.14 0.44 10.70
CA GLN A 330 14.49 0.19 9.40
C GLN A 330 13.02 0.65 9.35
N THR A 331 12.73 1.72 10.07
CA THR A 331 11.52 2.51 9.87
C THR A 331 11.91 3.95 9.60
N ALA A 332 11.05 4.67 8.86
CA ALA A 332 11.24 6.09 8.62
C ALA A 332 9.90 6.81 8.62
N PHE A 333 9.93 8.08 9.02
CA PHE A 333 8.81 8.99 8.88
C PHE A 333 8.93 9.76 7.56
N VAL A 334 7.82 9.91 6.85
CA VAL A 334 7.71 10.62 5.57
C VAL A 334 6.80 11.82 5.77
N GLU A 335 7.34 13.03 5.65
CA GLU A 335 6.58 14.26 5.84
C GLU A 335 5.44 14.39 4.83
N GLY A 336 4.23 14.67 5.33
CA GLY A 336 3.09 15.04 4.49
C GLY A 336 3.37 16.33 3.71
N PRO A 337 2.99 16.43 2.42
CA PRO A 337 3.15 17.67 1.68
C PRO A 337 2.22 18.78 2.19
N ALA A 338 2.83 19.91 2.56
CA ALA A 338 2.09 21.11 2.94
C ALA A 338 1.44 21.77 1.71
N GLY A 339 0.35 22.50 1.93
CA GLY A 339 -0.41 23.21 0.90
C GLY A 339 -1.16 22.29 -0.09
N ALA A 340 -1.23 20.99 0.21
CA ALA A 340 -1.70 19.98 -0.73
C ALA A 340 -2.93 19.19 -0.25
N ASN A 341 -3.70 19.78 0.67
CA ASN A 341 -4.96 19.20 1.14
C ASN A 341 -6.09 19.42 0.12
N GLY A 342 -7.09 18.54 0.15
CA GLY A 342 -8.32 18.68 -0.60
C GLY A 342 -9.12 19.88 -0.12
N ALA A 343 -9.74 20.60 -1.06
CA ALA A 343 -10.50 21.82 -0.79
C ALA A 343 -11.76 21.59 0.08
N ASN A 344 -12.29 20.36 0.10
CA ASN A 344 -13.62 20.09 0.64
C ASN A 344 -13.64 19.63 2.11
N ASP A 345 -12.58 18.99 2.60
CA ASP A 345 -12.57 18.38 3.94
C ASP A 345 -11.29 18.64 4.77
N GLY A 346 -10.21 19.09 4.12
CA GLY A 346 -8.92 19.36 4.75
C GLY A 346 -8.20 18.14 5.33
N ILE A 347 -8.82 16.95 5.37
CA ILE A 347 -8.25 15.71 5.95
C ILE A 347 -7.58 14.84 4.90
N HIS A 348 -8.02 14.94 3.65
CA HIS A 348 -7.43 14.20 2.54
C HIS A 348 -6.44 15.05 1.75
N PHE A 349 -5.40 14.43 1.18
CA PHE A 349 -4.59 15.08 0.15
C PHE A 349 -5.39 15.24 -1.15
N ASN A 350 -5.15 16.33 -1.88
CA ASN A 350 -5.57 16.45 -3.27
C ASN A 350 -4.67 15.56 -4.17
N SER A 351 -4.95 15.49 -5.48
CA SER A 351 -4.16 14.62 -6.37
C SER A 351 -2.68 15.01 -6.45
N ALA A 352 -2.35 16.31 -6.45
CA ALA A 352 -0.97 16.78 -6.41
C ALA A 352 -0.26 16.36 -5.12
N GLY A 353 -0.93 16.49 -3.97
CA GLY A 353 -0.43 16.04 -2.67
C GLY A 353 -0.22 14.54 -2.59
N ALA A 354 -1.12 13.74 -3.16
CA ALA A 354 -0.97 12.29 -3.21
C ALA A 354 0.26 11.87 -4.04
N ARG A 355 0.49 12.53 -5.19
CA ARG A 355 1.68 12.30 -6.03
C ARG A 355 2.97 12.71 -5.30
N GLU A 356 3.02 13.92 -4.77
CA GLU A 356 4.19 14.40 -4.00
C GLU A 356 4.48 13.50 -2.79
N LEU A 357 3.44 13.02 -2.09
CA LEU A 357 3.61 12.07 -1.00
C LEU A 357 4.24 10.76 -1.49
N GLY A 358 3.82 10.23 -2.64
CA GLY A 358 4.44 9.05 -3.27
C GLY A 358 5.93 9.25 -3.60
N LEU A 359 6.29 10.42 -4.14
CA LEU A 359 7.67 10.80 -4.39
C LEU A 359 8.49 10.87 -3.09
N ARG A 360 7.93 11.45 -2.02
CA ARG A 360 8.59 11.53 -0.71
C ARG A 360 8.80 10.16 -0.09
N TYR A 361 7.81 9.26 -0.19
CA TYR A 361 7.98 7.86 0.21
C TYR A 361 9.16 7.23 -0.52
N TYR A 362 9.25 7.42 -1.84
CA TYR A 362 10.35 6.84 -2.63
C TYR A 362 11.71 7.42 -2.23
N ARG A 363 11.83 8.75 -2.09
CA ARG A 363 13.08 9.41 -1.69
C ARG A 363 13.56 8.93 -0.32
N THR A 364 12.65 8.81 0.65
CA THR A 364 12.97 8.28 1.97
C THR A 364 13.41 6.82 1.89
N PHE A 365 12.70 5.99 1.11
CA PHE A 365 13.07 4.59 0.88
C PHE A 365 14.48 4.46 0.25
N ALA A 366 14.76 5.23 -0.79
CA ALA A 366 16.06 5.24 -1.46
C ALA A 366 17.19 5.67 -0.51
N GLY A 367 16.95 6.67 0.34
CA GLY A 367 17.91 7.10 1.36
C GLY A 367 18.19 6.03 2.42
N MET A 368 17.17 5.26 2.82
CA MET A 368 17.34 4.13 3.75
C MET A 368 18.11 2.97 3.13
N ALA A 369 17.99 2.73 1.82
CA ALA A 369 18.67 1.64 1.14
C ALA A 369 20.16 1.95 0.85
N ALA A 370 20.53 3.23 0.83
CA ALA A 370 21.91 3.69 0.62
C ALA A 370 22.73 3.82 1.92
N SER A 371 22.08 3.70 3.08
CA SER A 371 22.69 3.80 4.42
C SER A 371 22.91 2.40 5.01
#